data_AF-A0A355YHB1-F1
#
_entry.id   AF-A0A355YHB1-F1
#
_cell.length_a   1.000
_cell.length_b   1.000
_cell.length_c   1.000
_cell.angle_alpha   90.00
_cell.angle_beta   90.00
_cell.angle_gamma   90.00
#
_symmetry.space_group_name_H-M   'P 1'
#
loop_
_entity.id
_entity.type
_entity.pdbx_description
1 polymer ?
#
loop_
_entity_poly.entity_id
_entity_poly.type
_entity_poly.pdbx_seq_one_letter_code
_entity_poly.pdbx_strand_id
1 'polypeptide(L)'
;FPPRHWRHVYALSLAVHCTSWTFYGTVTQAARYGWPLPPTFVGAILFYALAIGMMVRLVRLARETNATSLADLIAARLGRDAWLAATVTLIAALGLIPYIALQLKAVAMSFGMLTQRSAEAAQDAAPWRDSALYVALAMALFAMLFGARRADV
;
A
#
# COMPACT_ATOMS: atom_id res chain seq x y z
N PHE A 1 27.09 -4.50 12.90
CA PHE A 1 26.67 -3.68 11.75
C PHE A 1 26.01 -4.61 10.73
N PRO A 2 24.74 -4.41 10.36
CA PRO A 2 24.08 -5.30 9.41
C PRO A 2 24.81 -5.26 8.04
N PRO A 3 24.85 -6.37 7.29
CA PRO A 3 25.58 -6.43 6.01
C PRO A 3 25.11 -5.34 5.03
N ARG A 4 26.03 -4.79 4.21
CA ARG A 4 25.74 -3.70 3.25
C ARG A 4 24.54 -3.98 2.33
N HIS A 5 24.25 -5.24 2.00
CA HIS A 5 23.12 -5.60 1.13
C HIS A 5 21.74 -5.28 1.76
N TRP A 6 21.61 -5.31 3.08
CA TRP A 6 20.33 -5.02 3.76
C TRP A 6 19.88 -3.58 3.53
N ARG A 7 20.81 -2.63 3.34
CA ARG A 7 20.48 -1.22 3.05
C ARG A 7 19.73 -1.07 1.72
N HIS A 8 20.12 -1.84 0.71
CA HIS A 8 19.46 -1.83 -0.59
C HIS A 8 18.10 -2.50 -0.53
N VAL A 9 17.98 -3.62 0.19
CA VAL A 9 16.69 -4.28 0.41
C VAL A 9 15.73 -3.34 1.14
N TYR A 10 16.15 -2.69 2.22
CA TYR A 10 15.34 -1.70 2.94
C TYR A 10 14.92 -0.53 2.05
N ALA A 11 15.83 0.00 1.23
CA ALA A 11 15.52 1.08 0.30
C ALA A 11 14.50 0.64 -0.77
N LEU A 12 14.65 -0.57 -1.30
CA LEU A 12 13.73 -1.16 -2.28
C LEU A 12 12.36 -1.47 -1.65
N SER A 13 12.31 -1.92 -0.40
CA SER A 13 11.06 -2.10 0.35
C SER A 13 10.33 -0.77 0.55
N LEU A 14 11.07 0.33 0.72
CA LEU A 14 10.47 1.66 0.86
C LEU A 14 9.78 2.14 -0.44
N ALA A 15 10.20 1.62 -1.60
CA ALA A 15 9.58 1.94 -2.89
C ALA A 15 8.11 1.47 -2.97
N VAL A 16 7.65 0.58 -2.09
CA VAL A 16 6.22 0.24 -1.92
C VAL A 16 5.35 1.46 -1.66
N HIS A 17 5.89 2.56 -1.11
CA HIS A 17 5.16 3.82 -0.97
C HIS A 17 4.83 4.51 -2.31
N CYS A 18 5.51 4.16 -3.39
CA CYS A 18 5.24 4.68 -4.73
C CYS A 18 4.08 3.91 -5.37
N THR A 19 2.85 4.17 -4.90
CA THR A 19 1.62 3.55 -5.40
C THR A 19 0.89 4.44 -6.41
N SER A 20 -0.13 3.89 -7.07
CA SER A 20 -1.01 4.67 -7.97
C SER A 20 -1.65 5.85 -7.24
N TRP A 21 -1.97 5.72 -5.95
CA TRP A 21 -2.44 6.85 -5.14
C TRP A 21 -1.43 8.01 -5.09
N THR A 22 -0.14 7.73 -4.92
CA THR A 22 0.91 8.76 -4.91
C THR A 22 1.01 9.42 -6.29
N PHE A 23 0.94 8.64 -7.37
CA PHE A 23 0.96 9.17 -8.74
C PHE A 23 -0.26 10.09 -9.01
N TYR A 24 -1.47 9.56 -8.84
CA TYR A 24 -2.70 10.31 -9.11
C TYR A 24 -2.88 11.50 -8.16
N GLY A 25 -2.53 11.34 -6.89
CA GLY A 25 -2.62 12.40 -5.88
C GLY A 25 -1.71 13.57 -6.20
N THR A 26 -0.44 13.30 -6.52
CA THR A 26 0.55 14.35 -6.82
C THR A 26 0.25 15.05 -8.15
N VAL A 27 -0.13 14.30 -9.19
CA VAL A 27 -0.52 14.86 -10.49
C VAL A 27 -1.77 15.73 -10.35
N THR A 28 -2.78 15.29 -9.61
CA THR A 28 -4.01 16.09 -9.38
C THR A 28 -3.72 17.35 -8.58
N GLN A 29 -2.82 17.28 -7.58
CA GLN A 29 -2.40 18.45 -6.81
C GLN A 29 -1.62 19.46 -7.65
N ALA A 30 -0.70 18.98 -8.49
CA ALA A 30 0.02 19.84 -9.43
C ALA A 30 -0.94 20.48 -10.45
N ALA A 31 -1.88 19.71 -11.00
CA ALA A 31 -2.85 20.20 -11.97
C ALA A 31 -3.81 21.26 -11.38
N ARG A 32 -4.23 21.13 -10.11
CA ARG A 32 -5.16 22.08 -9.48
C ARG A 32 -4.48 23.30 -8.87
N TYR A 33 -3.32 23.14 -8.25
CA TYR A 33 -2.70 24.19 -7.44
C TYR A 33 -1.39 24.74 -8.05
N GLY A 34 -0.82 24.08 -9.07
CA GLY A 34 0.40 24.54 -9.75
C GLY A 34 1.66 24.50 -8.89
N TRP A 35 1.65 23.76 -7.77
CA TRP A 35 2.80 23.72 -6.86
C TRP A 35 3.96 22.93 -7.46
N PRO A 36 5.21 23.44 -7.36
CA PRO A 36 6.39 22.70 -7.80
C PRO A 36 6.66 21.45 -6.95
N LEU A 37 6.19 21.45 -5.69
CA LEU A 37 6.28 20.29 -4.80
C LEU A 37 4.91 20.05 -4.13
N PRO A 38 4.23 18.93 -4.44
CA PRO A 38 2.91 18.63 -3.89
C PRO A 38 2.90 18.68 -2.35
N PRO A 39 1.89 19.31 -1.71
CA PRO A 39 1.78 19.38 -0.25
C PRO A 39 1.84 18.00 0.42
N THR A 40 1.37 16.94 -0.25
CA THR A 40 1.42 15.56 0.26
C THR A 40 2.85 15.08 0.51
N PHE A 41 3.81 15.46 -0.34
CA PHE A 41 5.22 15.11 -0.10
C PHE A 41 5.82 15.90 1.05
N VAL A 42 5.50 17.18 1.16
CA VAL A 42 5.94 18.00 2.31
C VAL A 42 5.42 17.39 3.62
N GLY A 43 4.14 17.05 3.66
CA GLY A 43 3.52 16.40 4.81
C GLY A 43 4.14 15.04 5.13
N ALA A 44 4.40 14.21 4.12
CA ALA A 44 5.04 12.92 4.32
C ALA A 44 6.47 13.05 4.84
N ILE A 45 7.27 13.97 4.30
CA ILE A 45 8.64 14.24 4.75
C ILE A 45 8.64 14.72 6.20
N LEU A 46 7.78 15.69 6.53
CA LEU A 46 7.67 16.22 7.88
C LEU A 46 7.22 15.15 8.87
N PHE A 47 6.21 14.36 8.50
CA PHE A 47 5.74 13.25 9.30
C PHE A 47 6.86 12.24 9.56
N TYR A 48 7.60 11.82 8.53
CA TYR A 48 8.73 10.91 8.70
C TYR A 48 9.85 11.51 9.56
N ALA A 49 10.18 12.78 9.38
CA ALA A 49 11.20 13.47 10.16
C ALA A 49 10.84 13.50 11.66
N LEU A 50 9.57 13.75 11.99
CA LEU A 50 9.08 13.78 13.37
C LEU A 50 8.88 12.38 13.95
N ALA A 51 8.38 11.44 13.13
CA ALA A 51 8.02 10.09 13.56
C ALA A 51 9.19 9.10 13.57
N ILE A 52 10.38 9.46 13.07
CA ILE A 52 11.51 8.54 12.98
C ILE A 52 11.90 7.94 14.34
N GLY A 53 11.87 8.75 15.41
CA GLY A 53 12.15 8.29 16.76
C GLY A 53 11.11 7.26 17.26
N MET A 54 9.83 7.49 16.95
CA MET A 54 8.76 6.53 17.24
C MET A 54 8.94 5.25 16.45
N MET A 55 9.28 5.34 15.17
CA MET A 55 9.42 4.20 14.29
C MET A 55 10.57 3.29 14.71
N VAL A 56 11.71 3.87 15.10
CA VAL A 56 12.84 3.10 15.67
C VAL A 56 12.42 2.38 16.96
N ARG A 57 11.64 3.01 17.83
CA ARG A 57 11.11 2.36 19.05
C ARG A 57 10.15 1.22 18.72
N LEU A 58 9.30 1.39 17.71
CA LEU A 58 8.38 0.35 17.25
C LEU A 58 9.14 -0.87 16.73
N VAL A 59 10.14 -0.66 15.87
CA VAL A 59 10.96 -1.73 15.30
C VAL A 59 11.76 -2.48 16.38
N ARG A 60 12.32 -1.76 17.36
CA ARG A 60 13.00 -2.39 18.50
C ARG A 60 12.05 -3.29 19.27
N LEU A 61 10.87 -2.79 19.61
CA LEU A 61 9.89 -3.60 20.34
C LEU A 61 9.44 -4.82 19.52
N ALA A 62 9.17 -4.66 18.22
CA ALA A 62 8.78 -5.77 17.37
C ALA A 62 9.82 -6.89 17.35
N ARG A 63 11.12 -6.54 17.38
CA ARG A 63 12.22 -7.51 17.50
C ARG A 63 12.31 -8.12 18.90
N GLU A 64 12.08 -7.36 19.95
CA GLU A 64 12.10 -7.87 21.33
C GLU A 64 10.94 -8.83 21.60
N THR A 65 9.76 -8.59 21.02
CA THR A 65 8.57 -9.42 21.20
C THR A 65 8.40 -10.49 20.12
N ASN A 66 9.33 -10.61 19.17
CA ASN A 66 9.21 -11.45 17.97
C ASN A 66 7.86 -11.29 17.24
N ALA A 67 7.34 -10.05 17.19
CA ALA A 67 6.10 -9.75 16.49
C ALA A 67 6.36 -9.68 14.98
N THR A 68 5.69 -10.52 14.21
CA THR A 68 5.78 -10.56 12.74
C THR A 68 4.70 -9.71 12.07
N SER A 69 3.69 -9.26 12.81
CA SER A 69 2.62 -8.38 12.33
C SER A 69 2.37 -7.19 13.26
N LEU A 70 1.67 -6.16 12.74
CA LEU A 70 1.21 -5.02 13.55
C LEU A 70 0.22 -5.45 14.64
N ALA A 71 -0.59 -6.48 14.36
CA ALA A 71 -1.53 -7.02 15.33
C ALA A 71 -0.80 -7.68 16.51
N ASP A 72 0.24 -8.47 16.23
CA ASP A 72 1.07 -9.09 17.26
C ASP A 72 1.82 -8.05 18.08
N LEU A 73 2.28 -6.97 17.43
CA LEU A 73 2.97 -5.88 18.12
C LEU A 73 2.04 -5.15 19.10
N ILE A 74 0.78 -4.92 18.71
CA ILE A 74 -0.21 -4.27 19.57
C ILE A 74 -0.64 -5.22 20.70
N ALA A 75 -0.89 -6.49 20.38
CA ALA A 75 -1.24 -7.49 21.39
C ALA A 75 -0.11 -7.71 22.41
N ALA A 76 1.15 -7.75 21.96
CA ALA A 76 2.30 -7.88 22.85
C ALA A 76 2.48 -6.66 23.77
N ARG A 77 2.06 -5.45 23.35
CA ARG A 77 2.06 -4.25 24.21
C ARG A 77 0.95 -4.25 25.26
N LEU A 78 -0.21 -4.85 24.97
CA LEU A 78 -1.42 -4.71 25.80
C LEU A 78 -1.77 -5.95 26.64
N GLY A 79 -0.88 -6.96 26.72
CA GLY A 79 -1.07 -8.11 27.61
C GLY A 79 -1.11 -9.49 26.94
N ARG A 80 -0.76 -9.59 25.64
CA ARG A 80 -0.79 -10.81 24.82
C ARG A 80 -2.20 -11.41 24.64
N ASP A 81 -3.21 -10.56 24.60
CA ASP A 81 -4.59 -10.99 24.35
C ASP A 81 -4.82 -11.31 22.87
N ALA A 82 -5.13 -12.59 22.58
CA ALA A 82 -5.44 -13.04 21.22
C ALA A 82 -6.67 -12.35 20.62
N TRP A 83 -7.66 -11.98 21.45
CA TRP A 83 -8.85 -11.25 21.02
C TRP A 83 -8.52 -9.83 20.53
N LEU A 84 -7.56 -9.17 21.19
CA LEU A 84 -7.10 -7.86 20.77
C LEU A 84 -6.37 -7.94 19.42
N ALA A 85 -5.49 -8.95 19.25
CA ALA A 85 -4.82 -9.20 17.97
C ALA A 85 -5.84 -9.44 16.84
N ALA A 86 -6.88 -10.24 17.10
CA ALA A 86 -7.94 -10.52 16.13
C ALA A 86 -8.72 -9.25 15.75
N THR A 87 -9.07 -8.41 16.73
CA THR A 87 -9.79 -7.15 16.49
C THR A 87 -8.96 -6.18 15.66
N VAL A 88 -7.68 -6.01 15.99
CA VAL A 88 -6.75 -5.17 15.22
C VAL A 88 -6.61 -5.69 13.79
N THR A 89 -6.48 -7.00 13.61
CA THR A 89 -6.39 -7.63 12.29
C THR A 89 -7.66 -7.38 11.49
N LEU A 90 -8.84 -7.51 12.10
CA LEU A 90 -10.12 -7.25 11.46
C LEU A 90 -10.23 -5.78 11.00
N ILE A 91 -9.88 -4.82 11.86
CA ILE A 91 -9.89 -3.39 11.53
C ILE A 91 -8.92 -3.11 10.38
N ALA A 92 -7.70 -3.67 10.45
CA ALA A 92 -6.70 -3.53 9.39
C ALA A 92 -7.20 -4.13 8.06
N ALA A 93 -7.82 -5.31 8.09
CA ALA A 93 -8.39 -5.95 6.91
C ALA A 93 -9.53 -5.11 6.31
N LEU A 94 -10.46 -4.62 7.15
CA LEU A 94 -11.57 -3.77 6.72
C LEU A 94 -11.11 -2.45 6.10
N GLY A 95 -9.98 -1.90 6.55
CA GLY A 95 -9.37 -0.72 5.92
C GLY A 95 -8.60 -1.05 4.63
N LEU A 96 -7.93 -2.20 4.59
CA LEU A 96 -7.08 -2.59 3.47
C LEU A 96 -7.89 -3.04 2.24
N ILE A 97 -8.99 -3.75 2.44
CA ILE A 97 -9.87 -4.23 1.35
C ILE A 97 -10.34 -3.07 0.44
N PRO A 98 -11.00 -2.02 0.94
CA PRO A 98 -11.46 -0.92 0.10
C PRO A 98 -10.30 -0.12 -0.49
N TYR A 99 -9.17 -0.03 0.22
CA TYR A 99 -7.97 0.63 -0.29
C TYR A 99 -7.38 -0.09 -1.50
N ILE A 100 -7.27 -1.42 -1.45
CA ILE A 100 -6.83 -2.24 -2.59
C ILE A 100 -7.82 -2.08 -3.76
N ALA A 101 -9.12 -2.11 -3.48
CA ALA A 101 -10.14 -1.91 -4.51
C ALA A 101 -9.99 -0.55 -5.21
N LEU A 102 -9.72 0.53 -4.46
CA LEU A 102 -9.49 1.86 -5.01
C LEU A 102 -8.21 1.92 -5.87
N GLN A 103 -7.13 1.27 -5.43
CA GLN A 103 -5.87 1.20 -6.18
C GLN A 103 -6.05 0.44 -7.51
N LEU A 104 -6.78 -0.69 -7.50
CA LEU A 104 -7.10 -1.44 -8.71
C LEU A 104 -7.98 -0.62 -9.67
N LYS A 105 -8.97 0.10 -9.15
CA LYS A 105 -9.81 1.01 -9.95
C LYS A 105 -8.98 2.10 -10.62
N ALA A 106 -8.01 2.70 -9.91
CA ALA A 106 -7.11 3.70 -10.48
C ALA A 106 -6.30 3.15 -11.66
N VAL A 107 -5.76 1.94 -11.53
CA VAL A 107 -5.02 1.26 -12.61
C VAL A 107 -5.94 0.96 -13.80
N ALA A 108 -7.14 0.43 -13.56
CA ALA A 108 -8.13 0.18 -14.59
C ALA A 108 -8.51 1.45 -15.38
N MET A 109 -8.71 2.58 -14.68
CA MET A 109 -8.98 3.86 -15.32
C MET A 109 -7.81 4.35 -16.19
N SER A 110 -6.55 4.19 -15.75
CA SER A 110 -5.37 4.47 -16.58
C SER A 110 -5.41 3.69 -17.90
N PHE A 111 -5.66 2.38 -17.84
CA PHE A 111 -5.73 1.53 -19.03
C PHE A 111 -6.90 1.90 -19.95
N GLY A 112 -8.06 2.26 -19.40
CA GLY A 112 -9.20 2.74 -20.19
C GLY A 112 -8.88 4.01 -20.99
N MET A 113 -8.17 4.97 -20.38
CA MET A 113 -7.72 6.19 -21.07
C MET A 113 -6.73 5.88 -22.20
N LEU A 114 -5.77 4.97 -21.97
CA LEU A 114 -4.74 4.60 -22.96
C LEU A 114 -5.29 3.81 -24.15
N THR A 115 -6.40 3.08 -23.96
CA THR A 115 -7.04 2.28 -25.01
C THR A 115 -8.09 3.07 -25.82
N GLN A 116 -8.22 4.38 -25.58
CA GLN A 116 -9.23 5.28 -26.19
C GLN A 116 -10.66 4.74 -26.14
N ARG A 117 -10.98 3.88 -25.17
CA ARG A 117 -12.34 3.43 -24.93
C ARG A 117 -13.04 4.54 -24.15
N SER A 118 -13.89 5.31 -24.82
CA SER A 118 -14.61 6.42 -24.19
C SER A 118 -15.34 5.92 -22.93
N ALA A 119 -15.31 6.72 -21.87
CA ALA A 119 -15.96 6.39 -20.59
C ALA A 119 -17.46 6.05 -20.76
N GLU A 120 -18.08 6.54 -21.82
CA GLU A 120 -19.46 6.26 -22.23
C GLU A 120 -19.64 4.80 -22.71
N ALA A 121 -18.66 4.20 -23.40
CA ALA A 121 -18.72 2.80 -23.83
C ALA A 121 -18.46 1.78 -22.70
N ALA A 122 -18.04 2.25 -21.52
CA ALA A 122 -17.77 1.42 -20.35
C ALA A 122 -18.99 1.27 -19.42
N GLN A 123 -19.95 2.20 -19.47
CA GLN A 123 -21.13 2.17 -18.59
C GLN A 123 -22.17 1.12 -19.03
N ASP A 124 -22.24 0.80 -20.33
CA ASP A 124 -23.16 -0.19 -20.91
C ASP A 124 -22.48 -1.50 -21.37
N ALA A 125 -21.18 -1.67 -21.10
CA ALA A 125 -20.46 -2.88 -21.48
C ALA A 125 -20.65 -3.97 -20.41
N ALA A 126 -21.19 -5.12 -20.83
CA ALA A 126 -21.24 -6.32 -19.99
C ALA A 126 -19.88 -6.59 -19.31
N PRO A 127 -19.83 -7.09 -18.06
CA PRO A 127 -18.61 -7.17 -17.24
C PRO A 127 -17.44 -7.93 -17.89
N TRP A 128 -17.72 -8.81 -18.86
CA TRP A 128 -16.75 -9.55 -19.67
C TRP A 128 -16.02 -8.69 -20.73
N ARG A 129 -16.54 -7.51 -21.05
CA ARG A 129 -15.93 -6.53 -21.98
C ARG A 129 -15.16 -5.43 -21.24
N ASP A 130 -15.12 -5.51 -19.91
CA ASP A 130 -14.40 -4.56 -19.07
C ASP A 130 -12.93 -4.98 -18.95
N SER A 131 -12.05 -4.21 -19.61
CA SER A 131 -10.60 -4.36 -19.51
C SER A 131 -10.08 -4.24 -18.07
N ALA A 132 -10.81 -3.57 -17.18
CA ALA A 132 -10.49 -3.47 -15.76
C ALA A 132 -10.43 -4.84 -15.08
N LEU A 133 -11.38 -5.73 -15.42
CA LEU A 133 -11.49 -7.06 -14.82
C LEU A 133 -10.27 -7.92 -15.16
N TYR A 134 -9.83 -7.90 -16.43
CA TYR A 134 -8.66 -8.65 -16.88
C TYR A 134 -7.36 -8.13 -16.26
N VAL A 135 -7.20 -6.80 -16.14
CA VAL A 135 -6.04 -6.21 -15.46
C VAL A 135 -6.03 -6.59 -13.98
N ALA A 136 -7.18 -6.50 -13.30
CA ALA A 136 -7.30 -6.91 -11.90
C ALA A 136 -6.98 -8.39 -11.70
N LEU A 137 -7.46 -9.27 -12.59
CA LEU A 137 -7.20 -10.71 -12.54
C LEU A 137 -5.72 -11.03 -12.80
N ALA A 138 -5.08 -10.35 -13.76
CA ALA A 138 -3.64 -10.48 -14.00
C ALA A 138 -2.81 -10.01 -12.79
N MET A 139 -3.17 -8.88 -12.18
CA MET A 139 -2.52 -8.40 -10.96
C MET A 139 -2.73 -9.35 -9.77
N ALA A 140 -3.94 -9.90 -9.61
CA ALA A 140 -4.23 -10.89 -8.57
C ALA A 140 -3.42 -12.16 -8.77
N LEU A 141 -3.32 -12.66 -10.01
CA LEU A 141 -2.51 -13.82 -10.35
C LEU A 141 -1.02 -13.55 -10.06
N PHE A 142 -0.51 -12.39 -10.47
CA PHE A 142 0.86 -11.97 -10.17
C PHE A 142 1.12 -11.92 -8.66
N ALA A 143 0.21 -11.32 -7.89
CA ALA A 143 0.31 -11.25 -6.43
C ALA A 143 0.28 -12.65 -5.79
N MET A 144 -0.56 -13.58 -6.27
CA MET A 144 -0.59 -14.96 -5.77
C MET A 144 0.69 -15.73 -6.10
N LEU A 145 1.22 -15.57 -7.32
CA LEU A 145 2.43 -16.28 -7.76
C LEU A 145 3.69 -15.80 -7.04
N PHE A 146 3.81 -14.48 -6.82
CA PHE A 146 5.05 -13.87 -6.30
C PHE A 146 4.96 -13.39 -4.84
N GLY A 147 3.77 -13.09 -4.32
CA GLY A 147 3.56 -12.49 -3.00
C GLY A 147 3.39 -13.48 -1.85
N ALA A 148 2.71 -14.61 -2.06
CA ALA A 148 2.45 -15.59 -1.00
C ALA A 148 3.65 -16.51 -0.68
N ARG A 149 4.68 -16.54 -1.55
CA ARG A 149 5.76 -17.54 -1.48
C ARG A 149 7.01 -17.08 -0.73
N ARG A 150 7.07 -15.85 -0.20
CA ARG A 150 8.30 -15.26 0.39
C ARG A 150 8.15 -14.71 1.81
N ALA A 151 7.11 -15.13 2.55
CA ALA A 151 6.93 -14.72 3.95
C ALA A 151 7.77 -15.53 4.95
N ASP A 152 8.37 -16.65 4.52
CA ASP A 152 9.28 -17.47 5.32
C ASP A 152 10.73 -17.32 4.83
N VAL A 153 11.40 -16.23 5.22
CA VAL A 153 12.88 -16.15 5.35
C VAL A 153 13.24 -15.24 6.51
#